data_AF-A0A258D3I2-F1
#
_entry.id   AF-A0A258D3I2-F1
#
_cell.length_a   1.000
_cell.length_b   1.000
_cell.length_c   1.000
_cell.angle_alpha   90.00
_cell.angle_beta   90.00
_cell.angle_gamma   90.00
#
_symmetry.space_group_name_H-M   'P 1'
#
loop_
_entity.id
_entity.type
_entity.pdbx_description
1 polymer ?
#
loop_
_entity_poly.entity_id
_entity_poly.type
_entity_poly.pdbx_seq_one_letter_code
_entity_poly.pdbx_strand_id
1 'polypeptide(L)'
;MRIRGLFLLCISVLGFIALAGAVNFAANEWKRWQDARDAQGLLQVFANLAYLSERFSVERGDVNQALLAEGPRPQAAIDTAQKNRGRTDEAMTAAQAYLKDLDAADQELIAPGVARIAAMLRDTRTLAESEIAKPKADRNPETTARYVSTATDLLQNIARVSAVVELRAATEDISIGRLASLARLSLTIRDIGGRRSTLITTYAGSKVAFTPAQVEQFLLLDGQVSAVWSILLHTARELDATAGITPAVQEANAKFMGDGAKLTRELFETRTV
;
A
#
# COMPACT_ATOMS: atom_id res chain seq x y z
N MET A 1 32.38 65.86 15.41
CA MET A 1 32.65 64.41 15.56
C MET A 1 31.45 63.55 15.98
N ARG A 2 30.36 64.10 16.54
CA ARG A 2 29.19 63.32 17.02
C ARG A 2 28.29 62.71 15.93
N ILE A 3 28.19 63.33 14.76
CA ILE A 3 27.32 62.89 13.67
C ILE A 3 27.81 61.57 13.03
N ARG A 4 29.13 61.40 12.85
CA ARG A 4 29.71 60.16 12.28
C ARG A 4 29.45 58.93 13.15
N GLY A 5 29.54 59.09 14.48
CA GLY A 5 29.24 57.99 15.41
C GLY A 5 27.77 57.57 15.39
N LEU A 6 26.84 58.53 15.25
CA LEU A 6 25.42 58.23 15.11
C LEU A 6 25.12 57.48 13.80
N PHE A 7 25.69 57.92 12.67
CA PHE A 7 25.53 57.22 11.38
C PHE A 7 26.11 55.79 11.41
N LEU A 8 27.29 55.61 11.99
CA LEU A 8 27.88 54.27 12.15
C LEU A 8 26.99 53.37 13.01
N LEU A 9 26.45 53.88 14.12
CA LEU A 9 25.54 53.13 14.97
C LEU A 9 24.25 52.73 14.23
N CYS A 10 23.64 53.65 13.46
CA CYS A 10 22.47 53.33 12.65
C CYS A 10 22.77 52.26 11.59
N ILE A 11 23.90 52.35 10.89
CA ILE A 11 24.32 51.35 9.89
C ILE A 11 24.60 50.00 10.56
N SER A 12 25.28 49.98 11.71
CA SER A 12 25.54 48.75 12.45
C SER A 12 24.26 48.08 12.95
N VAL A 13 23.28 48.85 13.42
CA VAL A 13 21.97 48.32 13.85
C VAL A 13 21.21 47.72 12.66
N LEU A 14 21.17 48.43 11.52
CA LEU A 14 20.53 47.90 10.30
C LEU A 14 21.23 46.64 9.79
N GLY A 15 22.57 46.61 9.81
CA GLY A 15 23.36 45.44 9.45
C GLY A 15 23.12 44.27 10.39
N PHE A 16 23.00 44.52 11.69
CA PHE A 16 22.67 43.50 12.68
C PHE A 16 21.27 42.91 12.48
N ILE A 17 20.26 43.74 12.21
CA ILE A 17 18.90 43.28 11.91
C ILE A 17 18.88 42.42 10.63
N ALA A 18 19.58 42.87 9.57
CA ALA A 18 19.69 42.11 8.33
C ALA A 18 20.40 40.75 8.56
N LEU A 19 21.46 40.73 9.37
CA LEU A 19 22.18 39.50 9.71
C LEU A 19 21.30 38.53 10.53
N ALA A 20 20.59 39.05 11.53
CA ALA A 20 19.67 38.24 12.34
C ALA A 20 18.54 37.65 11.48
N GLY A 21 17.99 38.45 10.56
CA GLY A 21 17.01 37.99 9.56
C GLY A 21 17.56 36.89 8.66
N ALA A 22 18.79 37.06 8.15
CA ALA A 22 19.45 36.07 7.30
C ALA A 22 19.72 34.75 8.04
N VAL A 23 20.18 34.82 9.30
CA VAL A 23 20.41 33.63 10.14
C VAL A 23 19.10 32.88 10.40
N ASN A 24 18.03 33.59 10.75
CA ASN A 24 16.72 32.97 10.97
C ASN A 24 16.18 32.31 9.70
N PHE A 25 16.34 32.98 8.54
CA PHE A 25 15.97 32.41 7.25
C PHE A 25 16.78 31.14 6.95
N ALA A 26 18.10 31.17 7.11
CA ALA A 26 18.95 29.99 6.88
C ALA A 26 18.61 28.83 7.82
N ALA A 27 18.34 29.11 9.10
CA ALA A 27 17.95 28.09 10.07
C ALA A 27 16.61 27.42 9.70
N ASN A 28 15.63 28.21 9.26
CA ASN A 28 14.33 27.69 8.82
C ASN A 28 14.44 26.86 7.54
N GLU A 29 15.21 27.31 6.55
CA GLU A 29 15.44 26.54 5.32
C GLU A 29 16.22 25.25 5.59
N TRP A 30 17.20 25.29 6.49
CA TRP A 30 17.93 24.09 6.91
C TRP A 30 17.01 23.07 7.58
N LYS A 31 16.13 23.54 8.48
CA LYS A 31 15.12 22.69 9.10
C LYS A 31 14.17 22.09 8.06
N ARG A 32 13.63 22.89 7.14
CA ARG A 32 12.75 22.40 6.06
C ARG A 32 13.43 21.35 5.19
N TRP A 33 14.72 21.52 4.89
CA TRP A 33 15.49 20.54 4.14
C TRP A 33 15.65 19.22 4.90
N GLN A 34 15.90 19.29 6.22
CA GLN A 34 16.00 18.11 7.07
C GLN A 34 14.66 17.37 7.17
N ASP A 35 13.57 18.09 7.46
CA ASP A 35 12.21 17.53 7.56
C ASP A 35 11.83 16.84 6.21
N ALA A 36 12.15 17.45 5.06
CA ALA A 36 11.91 16.86 3.75
C ALA A 36 12.76 15.60 3.48
N ARG A 37 14.01 15.56 3.96
CA ARG A 37 14.89 14.39 3.85
C ARG A 37 14.36 13.23 4.70
N ASP A 38 13.88 13.51 5.90
CA ASP A 38 13.35 12.50 6.81
C ASP A 38 12.01 11.95 6.28
N ALA A 39 11.14 12.84 5.77
CA ALA A 39 9.93 12.45 5.03
C ALA A 39 10.23 11.55 3.82
N GLN A 40 11.30 11.85 3.07
CA GLN A 40 11.74 11.02 1.95
C GLN A 40 12.14 9.61 2.42
N GLY A 41 12.87 9.49 3.52
CA GLY A 41 13.24 8.19 4.10
C GLY A 41 12.01 7.36 4.47
N LEU A 42 11.06 7.96 5.18
CA LEU A 42 9.78 7.34 5.53
C LEU A 42 9.00 6.89 4.29
N LEU A 43 8.99 7.72 3.24
CA LEU A 43 8.35 7.36 1.98
C LEU A 43 9.00 6.17 1.27
N GLN A 44 10.30 5.96 1.40
CA GLN A 44 10.94 4.77 0.84
C GLN A 44 10.46 3.50 1.55
N VAL A 45 10.27 3.54 2.87
CA VAL A 45 9.65 2.44 3.62
C VAL A 45 8.21 2.24 3.15
N PHE A 46 7.42 3.32 3.06
CA PHE A 46 6.04 3.27 2.58
C PHE A 46 5.93 2.66 1.18
N ALA A 47 6.74 3.12 0.22
CA ALA A 47 6.72 2.66 -1.17
C ALA A 47 7.04 1.17 -1.28
N ASN A 48 7.99 0.67 -0.49
CA ASN A 48 8.33 -0.75 -0.48
C ASN A 48 7.27 -1.61 0.23
N LEU A 49 6.59 -1.09 1.26
CA LEU A 49 5.41 -1.75 1.83
C LEU A 49 4.22 -1.77 0.85
N ALA A 50 4.00 -0.70 0.11
CA ALA A 50 3.01 -0.62 -0.95
C ALA A 50 3.28 -1.64 -2.06
N TYR A 51 4.53 -1.70 -2.52
CA TYR A 51 4.96 -2.68 -3.51
C TYR A 51 4.87 -4.11 -2.98
N LEU A 52 5.22 -4.35 -1.71
CA LEU A 52 5.05 -5.63 -1.03
C LEU A 52 3.57 -6.08 -1.04
N SER A 53 2.64 -5.18 -0.72
CA SER A 53 1.19 -5.45 -0.77
C SER A 53 0.76 -5.87 -2.18
N GLU A 54 1.25 -5.17 -3.20
CA GLU A 54 0.96 -5.47 -4.59
C GLU A 54 1.51 -6.84 -5.02
N ARG A 55 2.79 -7.12 -4.72
CA ARG A 55 3.45 -8.38 -5.10
C ARG A 55 2.88 -9.57 -4.35
N PHE A 56 2.61 -9.43 -3.05
CA PHE A 56 1.97 -10.48 -2.27
C PHE A 56 0.56 -10.79 -2.76
N SER A 57 -0.18 -9.79 -3.25
CA SER A 57 -1.49 -10.03 -3.87
C SER A 57 -1.40 -10.92 -5.12
N VAL A 58 -0.34 -10.78 -5.92
CA VAL A 58 -0.07 -11.65 -7.08
C VAL A 58 0.35 -13.04 -6.62
N GLU A 59 1.29 -13.14 -5.69
CA GLU A 59 1.74 -14.41 -5.11
C GLU A 59 0.57 -15.21 -4.51
N ARG A 60 -0.33 -14.55 -3.78
CA ARG A 60 -1.57 -15.16 -3.25
C ARG A 60 -2.43 -15.74 -4.36
N GLY A 61 -2.51 -15.08 -5.51
CA GLY A 61 -3.20 -15.61 -6.69
C GLY A 61 -2.60 -16.92 -7.17
N ASP A 62 -1.27 -16.98 -7.31
CA ASP A 62 -0.55 -18.19 -7.73
C ASP A 62 -0.74 -19.35 -6.73
N VAL A 63 -0.70 -19.05 -5.43
CA VAL A 63 -0.91 -20.02 -4.35
C VAL A 63 -2.36 -20.53 -4.33
N ASN A 64 -3.35 -19.64 -4.49
CA ASN A 64 -4.76 -20.04 -4.59
C ASN A 64 -4.99 -20.99 -5.77
N GLN A 65 -4.41 -20.69 -6.94
CA GLN A 65 -4.49 -21.59 -8.10
C GLN A 65 -3.83 -22.95 -7.81
N ALA A 66 -2.69 -22.96 -7.12
CA ALA A 66 -2.02 -24.19 -6.73
C ALA A 66 -2.86 -25.05 -5.76
N LEU A 67 -3.54 -24.42 -4.81
CA LEU A 67 -4.42 -25.10 -3.85
C LEU A 67 -5.69 -25.67 -4.52
N LEU A 68 -6.11 -25.13 -5.66
CA LEU A 68 -7.28 -25.61 -6.41
C LEU A 68 -6.94 -26.66 -7.48
N ALA A 69 -5.68 -26.72 -7.92
CA ALA A 69 -5.23 -27.62 -8.97
C ALA A 69 -5.40 -29.10 -8.59
N GLU A 70 -5.91 -29.91 -9.52
CA GLU A 70 -6.19 -31.34 -9.34
C GLU A 70 -4.99 -32.25 -9.61
N GLY A 71 -4.02 -31.77 -10.38
CA GLY A 71 -2.83 -32.52 -10.78
C GLY A 71 -1.56 -31.67 -10.72
N PRO A 72 -0.41 -32.24 -11.15
CA PRO A 72 0.86 -31.53 -11.20
C PRO A 72 0.74 -30.23 -11.99
N ARG A 73 1.25 -29.14 -11.43
CA ARG A 73 1.26 -27.85 -12.12
C ARG A 73 2.26 -27.88 -13.28
N PRO A 74 1.96 -27.25 -14.42
CA PRO A 74 2.94 -27.05 -15.48
C PRO A 74 4.18 -26.34 -14.95
N GLN A 75 5.37 -26.74 -15.40
CA GLN A 75 6.64 -26.15 -14.93
C GLN A 75 6.65 -24.62 -15.09
N ALA A 76 6.14 -24.10 -16.21
CA ALA A 76 6.03 -22.66 -16.44
C ALA A 76 5.21 -21.91 -15.37
N ALA A 77 4.17 -22.54 -14.79
CA ALA A 77 3.39 -21.96 -13.72
C ALA A 77 4.16 -21.99 -12.38
N ILE A 78 4.97 -23.02 -12.15
CA ILE A 78 5.86 -23.12 -10.98
C ILE A 78 6.93 -22.01 -11.05
N ASP A 79 7.58 -21.86 -12.21
CA ASP A 79 8.63 -20.85 -12.42
C ASP A 79 8.07 -19.43 -12.27
N THR A 80 6.86 -19.18 -12.79
CA THR A 80 6.17 -17.90 -12.64
C THR A 80 5.85 -17.60 -11.17
N ALA A 81 5.33 -18.58 -10.43
CA ALA A 81 5.03 -18.43 -9.01
C ALA A 81 6.30 -18.16 -8.18
N GLN A 82 7.41 -18.85 -8.48
CA GLN A 82 8.70 -18.61 -7.83
C GLN A 82 9.22 -17.20 -8.12
N LYS A 83 9.12 -16.73 -9.37
CA LYS A 83 9.49 -15.35 -9.74
C LYS A 83 8.65 -14.32 -9.00
N ASN A 84 7.34 -14.54 -8.88
CA ASN A 84 6.45 -13.63 -8.16
C ASN A 84 6.77 -13.61 -6.66
N ARG A 85 7.06 -14.77 -6.06
CA ARG A 85 7.54 -14.87 -4.68
C ARG A 85 8.86 -14.09 -4.46
N GLY A 86 9.82 -14.24 -5.37
CA GLY A 86 11.09 -13.51 -5.31
C GLY A 86 10.88 -12.00 -5.28
N ARG A 87 9.93 -11.47 -6.07
CA ARG A 87 9.57 -10.05 -6.04
C ARG A 87 8.93 -9.60 -4.72
N THR A 88 8.13 -10.46 -4.10
CA THR A 88 7.61 -10.21 -2.75
C THR A 88 8.76 -10.12 -1.74
N ASP A 89 9.74 -11.02 -1.85
CA ASP A 89 10.91 -11.07 -0.95
C ASP A 89 11.83 -9.87 -1.12
N GLU A 90 12.06 -9.44 -2.37
CA GLU A 90 12.78 -8.20 -2.70
C GLU A 90 12.11 -6.99 -2.05
N ALA A 91 10.78 -6.87 -2.17
CA ALA A 91 10.02 -5.76 -1.58
C ALA A 91 10.12 -5.74 -0.04
N MET A 92 9.99 -6.91 0.61
CA MET A 92 10.13 -7.04 2.07
C MET A 92 11.55 -6.66 2.52
N THR A 93 12.57 -7.13 1.79
CA THR A 93 13.98 -6.84 2.09
C THR A 93 14.29 -5.35 1.93
N ALA A 94 13.79 -4.72 0.86
CA ALA A 94 13.96 -3.29 0.63
C ALA A 94 13.28 -2.46 1.72
N ALA A 95 12.04 -2.81 2.13
CA ALA A 95 11.36 -2.13 3.24
C ALA A 95 12.17 -2.21 4.54
N GLN A 96 12.76 -3.37 4.84
CA GLN A 96 13.62 -3.54 6.02
C GLN A 96 14.96 -2.79 5.91
N ALA A 97 15.51 -2.64 4.70
CA ALA A 97 16.74 -1.88 4.49
C ALA A 97 16.49 -0.39 4.74
N TYR A 98 15.50 0.21 4.08
CA TYR A 98 15.16 1.63 4.27
C TYR A 98 14.73 1.95 5.70
N LEU A 99 14.08 1.02 6.39
CA LEU A 99 13.74 1.18 7.80
C LEU A 99 14.98 1.39 8.67
N LYS A 100 16.10 0.70 8.38
CA LYS A 100 17.34 0.84 9.16
C LYS A 100 18.04 2.18 8.95
N ASP A 101 17.72 2.87 7.86
CA ASP A 101 18.28 4.17 7.51
C ASP A 101 17.48 5.33 8.13
N LEU A 102 16.33 5.07 8.77
CA LEU A 102 15.55 6.07 9.50
C LEU A 102 16.23 6.45 10.83
N ASP A 103 15.77 7.54 11.45
CA ASP A 103 16.18 7.87 12.81
C ASP A 103 15.71 6.83 13.85
N ALA A 104 16.25 6.90 15.06
CA ALA A 104 15.96 5.92 16.11
C ALA A 104 14.49 5.93 16.56
N ALA A 105 13.84 7.10 16.58
CA ALA A 105 12.45 7.22 17.03
C ALA A 105 11.49 6.61 16.01
N ASP A 106 11.73 6.86 14.72
CA ASP A 106 10.97 6.27 13.62
C ASP A 106 11.19 4.76 13.52
N GLN A 107 12.43 4.29 13.75
CA GLN A 107 12.73 2.88 13.84
C GLN A 107 11.95 2.20 14.97
N GLU A 108 11.95 2.79 16.17
CA GLU A 108 11.21 2.27 17.33
C GLU A 108 9.71 2.16 17.04
N LEU A 109 9.14 3.16 16.35
CA LEU A 109 7.74 3.20 15.98
C LEU A 109 7.36 2.14 14.93
N ILE A 110 8.18 1.96 13.88
CA ILE A 110 7.79 1.22 12.67
C ILE A 110 8.31 -0.23 12.67
N ALA A 111 9.49 -0.48 13.24
CA ALA A 111 10.16 -1.78 13.15
C ALA A 111 9.34 -2.96 13.69
N PRO A 112 8.60 -2.85 14.82
CA PRO A 112 7.78 -3.96 15.30
C PRO A 112 6.71 -4.40 14.28
N GLY A 113 6.09 -3.44 13.59
CA GLY A 113 5.09 -3.71 12.57
C GLY A 113 5.68 -4.42 11.34
N VAL A 114 6.82 -3.94 10.86
CA VAL A 114 7.54 -4.55 9.72
C VAL A 114 8.05 -5.95 10.06
N ALA A 115 8.56 -6.17 11.28
CA ALA A 115 8.98 -7.49 11.74
C ALA A 115 7.81 -8.49 11.81
N ARG A 116 6.64 -8.03 12.28
CA ARG A 116 5.41 -8.83 12.30
C ARG A 116 4.96 -9.23 10.89
N ILE A 117 4.99 -8.30 9.93
CA ILE A 117 4.68 -8.58 8.52
C ILE A 117 5.60 -9.68 7.97
N ALA A 118 6.91 -9.57 8.22
CA ALA A 118 7.88 -10.58 7.77
C ALA A 118 7.61 -11.97 8.37
N ALA A 119 7.21 -12.04 9.65
CA ALA A 119 6.84 -13.29 10.31
C ALA A 119 5.57 -13.89 9.68
N MET A 120 4.51 -13.09 9.56
CA MET A 120 3.24 -13.52 8.96
C MET A 120 3.38 -13.98 7.51
N LEU A 121 4.28 -13.35 6.74
CA LEU A 121 4.59 -13.77 5.37
C LEU A 121 5.18 -15.18 5.34
N ARG A 122 6.14 -15.49 6.23
CA ARG A 122 6.71 -16.84 6.34
C ARG A 122 5.65 -17.86 6.76
N ASP A 123 4.91 -17.56 7.82
CA ASP A 123 3.91 -18.48 8.39
C ASP A 123 2.81 -18.80 7.36
N THR A 124 2.34 -17.78 6.63
CA THR A 124 1.32 -17.94 5.58
C THR A 124 1.82 -18.83 4.44
N ARG A 125 3.08 -18.69 4.04
CA ARG A 125 3.68 -19.55 2.99
C ARG A 125 3.84 -20.99 3.47
N THR A 126 4.31 -21.20 4.69
CA THR A 126 4.46 -22.54 5.27
C THR A 126 3.12 -23.28 5.31
N LEU A 127 2.03 -22.60 5.69
CA LEU A 127 0.67 -23.17 5.67
C LEU A 127 0.24 -23.61 4.27
N ALA A 128 0.51 -22.79 3.26
CA ALA A 128 0.16 -23.12 1.88
C ALA A 128 0.99 -24.28 1.32
N GLU A 129 2.31 -24.23 1.53
CA GLU A 129 3.27 -25.22 1.03
C GLU A 129 2.95 -26.63 1.57
N SER A 130 2.55 -26.73 2.85
CA SER A 130 2.18 -28.02 3.43
C SER A 130 0.99 -28.68 2.77
N GLU A 131 0.07 -27.91 2.16
CA GLU A 131 -1.10 -28.44 1.47
C GLU A 131 -0.88 -28.57 -0.05
N ILE A 132 -0.14 -27.65 -0.67
CA ILE A 132 0.19 -27.73 -2.10
C ILE A 132 0.97 -29.00 -2.45
N ALA A 133 1.82 -29.46 -1.52
CA ALA A 133 2.60 -30.70 -1.69
C ALA A 133 1.72 -31.97 -1.72
N LYS A 134 0.47 -31.90 -1.29
CA LYS A 134 -0.47 -33.03 -1.23
C LYS A 134 -1.34 -33.11 -2.49
N PRO A 135 -1.80 -34.32 -2.88
CA PRO A 135 -2.91 -34.47 -3.81
C PRO A 135 -4.15 -33.70 -3.32
N LYS A 136 -4.96 -33.15 -4.23
CA LYS A 136 -6.12 -32.30 -3.90
C LYS A 136 -7.09 -32.99 -2.91
N ALA A 137 -7.29 -34.29 -3.06
CA ALA A 137 -8.16 -35.09 -2.19
C ALA A 137 -7.65 -35.22 -0.75
N ASP A 138 -6.34 -35.10 -0.53
CA ASP A 138 -5.69 -35.28 0.77
C ASP A 138 -5.39 -33.93 1.47
N ARG A 139 -5.76 -32.81 0.84
CA ARG A 139 -5.58 -31.48 1.42
C ARG A 139 -6.56 -31.26 2.56
N ASN A 140 -6.07 -30.70 3.65
CA ASN A 140 -6.93 -30.36 4.78
C ASN A 140 -7.74 -29.07 4.44
N PRO A 141 -9.08 -29.12 4.42
CA PRO A 141 -9.91 -27.96 4.11
C PRO A 141 -9.78 -26.84 5.15
N GLU A 142 -9.55 -27.17 6.43
CA GLU A 142 -9.34 -26.19 7.49
C GLU A 142 -8.00 -25.46 7.34
N THR A 143 -6.93 -26.18 6.97
CA THR A 143 -5.62 -25.54 6.69
C THR A 143 -5.72 -24.60 5.49
N THR A 144 -6.44 -25.02 4.44
CA THR A 144 -6.66 -24.19 3.24
C THR A 144 -7.47 -22.93 3.58
N ALA A 145 -8.52 -23.05 4.39
CA ALA A 145 -9.30 -21.90 4.86
C ALA A 145 -8.45 -20.97 5.74
N ARG A 146 -7.63 -21.54 6.64
CA ARG A 146 -6.71 -20.77 7.49
C ARG A 146 -5.70 -19.98 6.67
N TYR A 147 -5.14 -20.57 5.61
CA TYR A 147 -4.28 -19.84 4.68
C TYR A 147 -4.97 -18.60 4.08
N VAL A 148 -6.21 -18.74 3.61
CA VAL A 148 -6.97 -17.61 3.02
C VAL A 148 -7.16 -16.49 4.05
N SER A 149 -7.47 -16.85 5.30
CA SER A 149 -7.59 -15.90 6.41
C SER A 149 -6.25 -15.21 6.68
N THR A 150 -5.17 -15.96 6.89
CA THR A 150 -3.86 -15.38 7.24
C THR A 150 -3.26 -14.54 6.12
N ALA A 151 -3.50 -14.91 4.85
CA ALA A 151 -3.11 -14.10 3.70
C ALA A 151 -3.87 -12.76 3.66
N THR A 152 -5.16 -12.77 4.02
CA THR A 152 -5.95 -11.54 4.13
C THR A 152 -5.46 -10.68 5.30
N ASP A 153 -5.21 -11.29 6.46
CA ASP A 153 -4.71 -10.60 7.64
C ASP A 153 -3.33 -9.98 7.37
N LEU A 154 -2.46 -10.64 6.59
CA LEU A 154 -1.17 -10.11 6.19
C LEU A 154 -1.32 -8.80 5.40
N LEU A 155 -2.19 -8.76 4.39
CA LEU A 155 -2.47 -7.53 3.62
C LEU A 155 -3.00 -6.41 4.51
N GLN A 156 -3.87 -6.73 5.47
CA GLN A 156 -4.36 -5.76 6.45
C GLN A 156 -3.27 -5.26 7.40
N ASN A 157 -2.33 -6.11 7.81
CA ASN A 157 -1.17 -5.69 8.61
C ASN A 157 -0.25 -4.76 7.80
N ILE A 158 0.00 -5.08 6.52
CA ILE A 158 0.75 -4.18 5.62
C ILE A 158 0.05 -2.82 5.54
N ALA A 159 -1.26 -2.79 5.27
CA ALA A 159 -2.02 -1.55 5.18
C ALA A 159 -1.97 -0.71 6.47
N ARG A 160 -2.06 -1.36 7.64
CA ARG A 160 -1.96 -0.68 8.94
C ARG A 160 -0.59 -0.06 9.18
N VAL A 161 0.49 -0.80 8.88
CA VAL A 161 1.85 -0.25 9.02
C VAL A 161 2.09 0.86 8.01
N SER A 162 1.66 0.70 6.75
CA SER A 162 1.72 1.77 5.75
C SER A 162 0.99 3.04 6.18
N ALA A 163 -0.16 2.94 6.85
CA ALA A 163 -0.86 4.11 7.39
C ALA A 163 -0.08 4.83 8.51
N VAL A 164 0.62 4.08 9.38
CA VAL A 164 1.50 4.67 10.40
C VAL A 164 2.65 5.43 9.74
N VAL A 165 3.29 4.83 8.73
CA VAL A 165 4.40 5.47 8.00
C VAL A 165 3.93 6.71 7.23
N GLU A 166 2.75 6.65 6.58
CA GLU A 166 2.13 7.79 5.92
C GLU A 166 1.90 8.96 6.89
N LEU A 167 1.27 8.69 8.03
CA LEU A 167 0.99 9.72 9.03
C LEU A 167 2.27 10.35 9.55
N ARG A 168 3.30 9.54 9.80
CA ARG A 168 4.61 10.04 10.23
C ARG A 168 5.26 10.91 9.15
N ALA A 169 5.25 10.48 7.88
CA ALA A 169 5.77 11.28 6.77
C ALA A 169 5.01 12.62 6.63
N ALA A 170 3.70 12.61 6.84
CA ALA A 170 2.87 13.82 6.79
C ALA A 170 3.17 14.82 7.92
N THR A 171 3.66 14.35 9.08
CA THR A 171 4.11 15.25 10.15
C THR A 171 5.42 15.97 9.82
N GLU A 172 6.25 15.39 8.95
CA GLU A 172 7.49 15.99 8.48
C GLU A 172 7.26 16.91 7.26
N ASP A 173 6.48 16.45 6.28
CA ASP A 173 6.09 17.25 5.12
C ASP A 173 4.66 16.91 4.67
N ILE A 174 3.76 17.90 4.80
CA ILE A 174 2.34 17.77 4.47
C ILE A 174 2.13 17.47 2.98
N SER A 175 2.94 18.03 2.09
CA SER A 175 2.80 17.84 0.63
C SER A 175 3.12 16.39 0.26
N ILE A 176 4.18 15.85 0.85
CA ILE A 176 4.54 14.43 0.75
C ILE A 176 3.44 13.55 1.35
N GLY A 177 2.91 13.92 2.52
CA GLY A 177 1.82 13.21 3.18
C GLY A 177 0.59 13.05 2.30
N ARG A 178 0.21 14.08 1.53
CA ARG A 178 -0.94 14.01 0.61
C ARG A 178 -0.72 12.98 -0.52
N LEU A 179 0.47 12.92 -1.09
CA LEU A 179 0.82 11.92 -2.11
C LEU A 179 0.80 10.50 -1.53
N ALA A 180 1.35 10.32 -0.32
CA ALA A 180 1.31 9.06 0.39
C ALA A 180 -0.13 8.61 0.67
N SER A 181 -1.01 9.55 1.05
CA SER A 181 -2.42 9.29 1.28
C SER A 181 -3.15 8.81 0.02
N LEU A 182 -2.92 9.49 -1.11
CA LEU A 182 -3.46 9.07 -2.40
C LEU A 182 -3.01 7.66 -2.77
N ALA A 183 -1.72 7.34 -2.57
CA ALA A 183 -1.19 6.02 -2.80
C ALA A 183 -1.84 4.97 -1.88
N ARG A 184 -1.99 5.26 -0.58
CA ARG A 184 -2.66 4.34 0.37
C ARG A 184 -4.11 4.09 -0.01
N LEU A 185 -4.86 5.12 -0.40
CA LEU A 185 -6.24 4.97 -0.86
C LEU A 185 -6.30 4.06 -2.09
N SER A 186 -5.38 4.21 -3.05
CA SER A 186 -5.31 3.34 -4.23
C SER A 186 -5.06 1.86 -3.88
N LEU A 187 -4.17 1.59 -2.91
CA LEU A 187 -3.90 0.24 -2.41
C LEU A 187 -5.10 -0.35 -1.66
N THR A 188 -5.80 0.49 -0.89
CA THR A 188 -7.02 0.09 -0.18
C THR A 188 -8.09 -0.35 -1.16
N ILE A 189 -8.29 0.41 -2.25
CA ILE A 189 -9.23 0.04 -3.31
C ILE A 189 -8.81 -1.25 -4.00
N ARG A 190 -7.50 -1.43 -4.27
CA ARG A 190 -6.97 -2.66 -4.84
C ARG A 190 -7.25 -3.88 -3.96
N ASP A 191 -7.08 -3.78 -2.64
CA ASP A 191 -7.37 -4.88 -1.71
C ASP A 191 -8.85 -5.24 -1.70
N ILE A 192 -9.73 -4.25 -1.48
CA ILE A 192 -11.18 -4.44 -1.43
C ILE A 192 -11.67 -5.01 -2.78
N GLY A 193 -11.20 -4.43 -3.89
CA GLY A 193 -11.48 -4.91 -5.24
C GLY A 193 -10.98 -6.34 -5.48
N GLY A 194 -9.79 -6.68 -4.99
CA GLY A 194 -9.23 -8.04 -5.07
C GLY A 194 -10.06 -9.07 -4.31
N ARG A 195 -10.53 -8.73 -3.11
CA ARG A 195 -11.45 -9.56 -2.31
C ARG A 195 -12.79 -9.74 -3.02
N ARG A 196 -13.35 -8.66 -3.59
CA ARG A 196 -14.58 -8.71 -4.41
C ARG A 196 -14.41 -9.62 -5.62
N SER A 197 -13.30 -9.48 -6.34
CA SER A 197 -12.99 -10.31 -7.51
C SER A 197 -12.80 -11.79 -7.16
N THR A 198 -12.30 -12.11 -5.97
CA THR A 198 -12.14 -13.50 -5.53
C THR A 198 -13.50 -14.20 -5.39
N LEU A 199 -14.55 -13.51 -4.94
CA LEU A 199 -15.91 -14.09 -4.92
C LEU A 199 -16.36 -14.48 -6.33
N ILE A 200 -16.14 -13.60 -7.31
CA ILE A 200 -16.49 -13.85 -8.72
C ILE A 200 -15.67 -15.00 -9.32
N THR A 201 -14.37 -15.08 -9.04
CA THR A 201 -13.53 -16.17 -9.58
C THR A 201 -13.81 -17.51 -8.93
N THR A 202 -14.11 -17.54 -7.62
CA THR A 202 -14.58 -18.75 -6.94
C THR A 202 -15.90 -19.26 -7.56
N TYR A 203 -16.82 -18.36 -7.90
CA TYR A 203 -18.01 -18.72 -8.68
C TYR A 203 -17.63 -19.29 -10.06
N ALA A 204 -16.77 -18.59 -10.80
CA ALA A 204 -16.39 -19.00 -12.16
C ALA A 204 -15.78 -20.41 -12.21
N GLY A 205 -15.04 -20.80 -11.16
CA GLY A 205 -14.46 -22.12 -11.01
C GLY A 205 -15.41 -23.20 -10.49
N SER A 206 -16.33 -22.88 -9.57
CA SER A 206 -17.25 -23.86 -8.96
C SER A 206 -18.57 -24.03 -9.73
N LYS A 207 -19.01 -23.00 -10.46
CA LYS A 207 -20.33 -22.88 -11.11
C LYS A 207 -21.53 -22.97 -10.16
N VAL A 208 -21.32 -22.89 -8.85
CA VAL A 208 -22.38 -22.93 -7.82
C VAL A 208 -22.88 -21.51 -7.56
N ALA A 209 -24.20 -21.31 -7.52
CA ALA A 209 -24.81 -20.02 -7.22
C ALA A 209 -24.32 -19.44 -5.87
N PHE A 210 -24.33 -18.11 -5.75
CA PHE A 210 -23.91 -17.45 -4.52
C PHE A 210 -24.86 -17.75 -3.37
N THR A 211 -24.31 -18.01 -2.19
CA THR A 211 -25.10 -18.05 -0.96
C THR A 211 -25.55 -16.63 -0.57
N PRO A 212 -26.62 -16.48 0.24
CA PRO A 212 -27.04 -15.16 0.73
C PRO A 212 -25.92 -14.38 1.42
N ALA A 213 -25.06 -15.07 2.18
CA ALA A 213 -23.90 -14.45 2.82
C ALA A 213 -22.84 -13.95 1.82
N GLN A 214 -22.63 -14.67 0.71
CA GLN A 214 -21.71 -14.23 -0.35
C GLN A 214 -22.26 -13.03 -1.12
N VAL A 215 -23.58 -12.99 -1.33
CA VAL A 215 -24.29 -11.84 -1.92
C VAL A 215 -24.11 -10.59 -1.05
N GLU A 216 -24.37 -10.69 0.24
CA GLU A 216 -24.17 -9.60 1.19
C GLU A 216 -22.72 -9.13 1.22
N GLN A 217 -21.78 -10.07 1.30
CA GLN A 217 -20.34 -9.77 1.30
C GLN A 217 -19.89 -9.06 0.02
N PHE A 218 -20.44 -9.44 -1.14
CA PHE A 218 -20.14 -8.77 -2.41
C PHE A 218 -20.64 -7.32 -2.39
N LEU A 219 -21.89 -7.09 -2.03
CA LEU A 219 -22.50 -5.76 -1.99
C LEU A 219 -21.78 -4.84 -1.01
N LEU A 220 -21.36 -5.37 0.15
CA LEU A 220 -20.56 -4.64 1.13
C LEU A 220 -19.21 -4.20 0.54
N LEU A 221 -18.50 -5.09 -0.16
CA LEU A 221 -17.23 -4.75 -0.81
C LEU A 221 -17.43 -3.75 -1.96
N ASP A 222 -18.50 -3.85 -2.74
CA ASP A 222 -18.82 -2.92 -3.82
C ASP A 222 -19.09 -1.50 -3.28
N GLY A 223 -19.84 -1.39 -2.19
CA GLY A 223 -20.06 -0.14 -1.47
C GLY A 223 -18.77 0.46 -0.92
N GLN A 224 -17.91 -0.36 -0.31
CA GLN A 224 -16.61 0.08 0.19
C GLN A 224 -15.70 0.60 -0.92
N VAL A 225 -15.62 -0.08 -2.07
CA VAL A 225 -14.88 0.42 -3.25
C VAL A 225 -15.37 1.80 -3.66
N SER A 226 -16.69 1.97 -3.76
CA SER A 226 -17.30 3.24 -4.19
C SER A 226 -17.02 4.37 -3.20
N ALA A 227 -17.08 4.08 -1.90
CA ALA A 227 -16.79 5.05 -0.84
C ALA A 227 -15.31 5.49 -0.88
N VAL A 228 -14.37 4.54 -0.90
CA VAL A 228 -12.93 4.86 -0.92
C VAL A 228 -12.52 5.54 -2.22
N TRP A 229 -13.13 5.16 -3.36
CA TRP A 229 -12.91 5.85 -4.63
C TRP A 229 -13.33 7.31 -4.58
N SER A 230 -14.46 7.62 -3.94
CA SER A 230 -14.93 9.01 -3.78
C SER A 230 -13.94 9.85 -2.96
N ILE A 231 -13.37 9.27 -1.89
CA ILE A 231 -12.32 9.92 -1.09
C ILE A 231 -11.06 10.12 -1.96
N LEU A 232 -10.64 9.10 -2.71
CA LEU A 232 -9.50 9.17 -3.62
C LEU A 232 -9.64 10.30 -4.63
N LEU A 233 -10.82 10.46 -5.24
CA LEU A 233 -11.08 11.56 -6.18
C LEU A 233 -10.98 12.94 -5.51
N HIS A 234 -11.43 13.07 -4.27
CA HIS A 234 -11.27 14.32 -3.53
C HIS A 234 -9.80 14.64 -3.27
N THR A 235 -9.04 13.68 -2.74
CA THR A 235 -7.59 13.82 -2.51
C THR A 235 -6.82 14.09 -3.81
N ALA A 236 -7.20 13.46 -4.92
CA ALA A 236 -6.57 13.68 -6.22
C ALA A 236 -6.75 15.12 -6.72
N ARG A 237 -7.93 15.73 -6.51
CA ARG A 237 -8.19 17.13 -6.89
C ARG A 237 -7.30 18.11 -6.13
N GLU A 238 -6.99 17.83 -4.87
CA GLU A 238 -6.04 18.63 -4.09
C GLU A 238 -4.61 18.57 -4.65
N LEU A 239 -4.34 17.58 -5.51
CA LEU A 239 -3.05 17.31 -6.14
C LEU A 239 -3.06 17.55 -7.65
N ASP A 240 -4.07 18.22 -8.22
CA ASP A 240 -4.21 18.42 -9.69
C ASP A 240 -3.01 19.15 -10.32
N ALA A 241 -2.27 19.95 -9.55
CA ALA A 241 -1.03 20.59 -10.02
C ALA A 241 0.16 19.62 -10.14
N THR A 242 0.07 18.41 -9.59
CA THR A 242 1.12 17.39 -9.64
C THR A 242 1.04 16.63 -10.95
N ALA A 243 2.11 16.70 -11.73
CA ALA A 243 2.19 16.03 -13.02
C ALA A 243 1.92 14.52 -12.89
N GLY A 244 1.05 13.99 -13.74
CA GLY A 244 0.74 12.56 -13.82
C GLY A 244 -0.44 12.09 -12.95
N ILE A 245 -0.87 12.85 -11.94
CA ILE A 245 -1.98 12.44 -11.06
C ILE A 245 -3.31 12.39 -11.82
N THR A 246 -3.72 13.49 -12.44
CA THR A 246 -4.99 13.57 -13.19
C THR A 246 -5.11 12.50 -14.28
N PRO A 247 -4.12 12.29 -15.19
CA PRO A 247 -4.25 11.24 -16.20
C PRO A 247 -4.28 9.82 -15.60
N ALA A 248 -3.51 9.54 -14.54
CA ALA A 248 -3.54 8.23 -13.87
C ALA A 248 -4.90 7.93 -13.22
N VAL A 249 -5.52 8.94 -12.59
CA VAL A 249 -6.86 8.82 -11.99
C VAL A 249 -7.92 8.63 -13.07
N GLN A 250 -7.81 9.34 -14.21
CA GLN A 250 -8.73 9.15 -15.34
C GLN A 250 -8.62 7.74 -15.94
N GLU A 251 -7.40 7.23 -16.13
CA GLU A 251 -7.17 5.87 -16.61
C GLU A 251 -7.74 4.83 -15.64
N ALA A 252 -7.47 4.98 -14.34
CA ALA A 252 -8.01 4.11 -13.31
C ALA A 252 -9.54 4.16 -13.26
N ASN A 253 -10.13 5.35 -13.42
CA ASN A 253 -11.59 5.52 -13.49
C ASN A 253 -12.18 4.72 -14.66
N ALA A 254 -11.61 4.89 -15.86
CA ALA A 254 -12.10 4.22 -17.07
C ALA A 254 -12.01 2.70 -16.95
N LYS A 255 -10.85 2.17 -16.55
CA LYS A 255 -10.58 0.73 -16.53
C LYS A 255 -11.23 0.02 -15.35
N PHE A 256 -11.10 0.57 -14.14
CA PHE A 256 -11.52 -0.11 -12.91
C PHE A 256 -12.96 0.23 -12.52
N MET A 257 -13.30 1.52 -12.45
CA MET A 257 -14.64 1.97 -12.04
C MET A 257 -15.66 1.98 -13.20
N GLY A 258 -15.18 2.04 -14.45
CA GLY A 258 -15.98 1.88 -15.66
C GLY A 258 -16.10 0.41 -16.05
N ASP A 259 -15.27 -0.02 -17.01
CA ASP A 259 -15.37 -1.33 -17.65
C ASP A 259 -15.30 -2.50 -16.65
N GLY A 260 -14.34 -2.44 -15.72
CA GLY A 260 -14.15 -3.47 -14.70
C GLY A 260 -15.34 -3.61 -13.75
N ALA A 261 -15.89 -2.49 -13.27
CA ALA A 261 -17.05 -2.51 -12.38
C ALA A 261 -18.30 -3.03 -13.10
N LYS A 262 -18.50 -2.61 -14.36
CA LYS A 262 -19.60 -3.11 -15.20
C LYS A 262 -19.52 -4.63 -15.38
N LEU A 263 -18.36 -5.14 -15.83
CA LEU A 263 -18.14 -6.57 -15.98
C LEU A 263 -18.37 -7.33 -14.67
N THR A 264 -17.88 -6.80 -13.55
CA THR A 264 -18.04 -7.44 -12.24
C THR A 264 -19.51 -7.55 -11.84
N ARG A 265 -20.32 -6.50 -12.06
CA ARG A 265 -21.75 -6.50 -11.74
C ARG A 265 -22.55 -7.40 -12.67
N GLU A 266 -22.27 -7.39 -13.97
CA GLU A 266 -22.92 -8.31 -14.93
C GLU A 266 -22.67 -9.78 -14.54
N LEU A 267 -21.44 -10.12 -14.15
CA LEU A 267 -21.10 -11.46 -13.67
C LEU A 267 -21.77 -11.82 -12.34
N PHE A 268 -22.10 -10.83 -11.52
CA PHE A 268 -22.80 -11.04 -10.25
C PHE A 268 -24.32 -11.22 -10.46
N GLU A 269 -24.94 -10.35 -11.26
CA GLU A 269 -26.38 -10.33 -11.54
C GLU A 269 -26.85 -11.57 -12.31
N THR A 270 -26.06 -12.03 -13.27
CA THR A 270 -26.40 -13.25 -14.02
C THR A 270 -26.49 -14.51 -13.14
N ARG A 271 -26.03 -14.44 -11.88
CA ARG A 271 -25.72 -15.59 -11.01
C ARG A 271 -26.37 -15.54 -9.63
N THR A 272 -27.25 -14.57 -9.41
CA THR A 272 -28.04 -14.40 -8.18
C THR A 272 -29.46 -14.97 -8.29
N VAL A 273 -29.76 -15.71 -9.37
CA VAL A 273 -31.03 -16.40 -9.62
C VAL A 273 -30.89 -17.90 -9.39
#